data_AF-A0A6N2DYL1-F1
#
_entry.id   AF-A0A6N2DYL1-F1
#
_cell.length_a   1.000
_cell.length_b   1.000
_cell.length_c   1.000
_cell.angle_alpha   90.00
_cell.angle_beta   90.00
_cell.angle_gamma   90.00
#
_symmetry.space_group_name_H-M   'P 1'
#
loop_
_entity.id
_entity.type
_entity.pdbx_description
1 polymer ?
#
loop_
_entity_poly.entity_id
_entity_poly.type
_entity_poly.pdbx_seq_one_letter_code
_entity_poly.pdbx_strand_id
1 'polypeptide(L)'
;MRAVAVRDDEGRVELITEDGLRHRALGTAIPASLLGRELWLTARPAAPPPTRRPAGPPPAAGPPGLLVTRVQPPPQPAPPRFEPLPPRTYAATDRRIPESELRPGAQIEIELPELGRSAASRGEQPIRMLVALPRNYRRETAHPVIVHFHGGLGGPRGALRWRPIVGPDNVILVGADYDHHENERRGLLPLGTCRDQGSRIARHALQILGNSTRIDTGTIILAGYSSGAYSVTDNLT
;
A
#
# COMPACT_ATOMS: atom_id res chain seq x y z
N MET A 1 11.62 -1.41 26.33
CA MET A 1 13.07 -1.17 26.16
C MET A 1 13.51 -1.73 24.83
N ARG A 2 14.38 -1.02 24.11
CA ARG A 2 14.96 -1.48 22.84
C ARG A 2 16.29 -2.18 23.09
N ALA A 3 16.50 -3.33 22.47
CA ALA A 3 17.77 -4.04 22.57
C ALA A 3 18.00 -4.93 21.33
N VAL A 4 19.23 -5.34 21.11
CA VAL A 4 19.61 -6.39 20.16
C VAL A 4 20.05 -7.62 20.96
N ALA A 5 19.44 -8.77 20.68
CA ALA A 5 19.88 -10.03 21.26
C ALA A 5 21.00 -10.65 20.42
N VAL A 6 22.14 -10.96 21.05
CA VAL A 6 23.30 -11.60 20.43
C VAL A 6 23.69 -12.85 21.21
N ARG A 7 24.50 -13.74 20.63
CA ARG A 7 25.11 -14.84 21.37
C ARG A 7 26.54 -14.45 21.78
N ASP A 8 26.91 -14.75 23.01
CA ASP A 8 28.31 -14.69 23.45
C ASP A 8 29.11 -15.90 22.96
N ASP A 9 30.42 -15.88 23.19
CA ASP A 9 31.35 -16.94 22.79
C ASP A 9 31.07 -18.28 23.51
N GLU A 10 30.30 -18.26 24.59
CA GLU A 10 29.82 -19.44 25.33
C GLU A 10 28.43 -19.90 24.86
N GLY A 11 27.88 -19.28 23.81
CA GLY A 11 26.57 -19.62 23.22
C GLY A 11 25.36 -19.11 23.99
N ARG A 12 25.55 -18.30 25.04
CA ARG A 12 24.49 -17.69 25.87
C ARG A 12 23.99 -16.41 25.22
N VAL A 13 22.74 -16.04 25.49
CA VAL A 13 22.13 -14.84 24.90
C VAL A 13 22.43 -13.60 25.75
N GLU A 14 23.07 -12.60 25.13
CA GLU A 14 23.26 -11.26 25.66
C GLU A 14 22.28 -10.28 25.00
N LEU A 15 21.88 -9.25 25.75
CA LEU A 15 21.12 -8.12 25.26
C LEU A 15 22.03 -6.91 25.24
N ILE A 16 22.16 -6.28 24.08
CA ILE A 16 22.77 -4.97 23.92
C ILE A 16 21.63 -3.96 23.89
N THR A 17 21.46 -3.20 24.97
CA THR A 17 20.41 -2.18 25.08
C THR A 17 20.75 -0.93 24.26
N GLU A 18 19.77 -0.06 24.04
CA GLU A 18 19.92 1.17 23.25
C GLU A 18 21.00 2.14 23.77
N ASP A 19 21.27 2.11 25.07
CA ASP A 19 22.36 2.85 25.73
C ASP A 19 23.74 2.16 25.60
N GLY A 20 23.81 1.05 24.85
CA GLY A 20 25.04 0.30 24.60
C GLY A 20 25.45 -0.65 25.74
N LEU A 21 24.65 -0.76 26.81
CA LEU A 21 24.96 -1.66 27.91
C LEU A 21 24.68 -3.12 27.54
N ARG A 22 25.52 -4.01 28.09
CA ARG A 22 25.39 -5.45 27.91
C ARG A 22 24.78 -6.10 29.13
N HIS A 23 23.74 -6.87 28.88
CA HIS A 23 23.02 -7.60 29.92
C HIS A 23 22.87 -9.06 29.55
N ARG A 24 22.99 -9.95 30.53
CA ARG A 24 22.64 -11.36 30.31
C ARG A 24 21.12 -11.49 30.23
N ALA A 25 20.61 -12.11 29.17
CA ALA A 25 19.18 -12.43 29.06
C ALA A 25 18.84 -13.59 30.02
N LEU A 26 17.92 -13.34 30.95
CA LEU A 26 17.38 -14.35 31.87
C LEU A 26 15.86 -14.44 31.69
N GLY A 27 15.26 -15.60 31.95
CA GLY A 27 13.81 -15.80 31.84
C GLY A 27 13.38 -16.30 30.47
N THR A 28 12.51 -15.56 29.78
CA THR A 28 11.90 -15.99 28.51
C THR A 28 12.98 -16.28 27.45
N ALA A 29 12.92 -17.48 26.86
CA ALA A 29 13.79 -17.85 25.75
C ALA A 29 13.58 -16.90 24.55
N ILE A 30 14.67 -16.33 24.04
CA ILE A 30 14.66 -15.51 22.83
C ILE A 30 14.82 -16.45 21.63
N PRO A 31 13.84 -16.52 20.72
CA PRO A 31 13.94 -17.36 19.53
C PRO A 31 15.18 -17.01 18.70
N ALA A 32 15.83 -18.02 18.13
CA ALA A 32 17.02 -17.82 17.28
C ALA A 32 16.74 -16.89 16.09
N SER A 33 15.52 -16.88 15.56
CA SER A 33 15.07 -16.01 14.47
C SER A 33 15.05 -14.51 14.80
N LEU A 34 15.16 -14.17 16.09
CA LEU A 34 15.15 -12.80 16.60
C LEU A 34 16.55 -12.32 17.00
N LEU A 35 17.57 -13.17 16.91
CA LEU A 35 18.96 -12.77 17.15
C LEU A 35 19.46 -11.83 16.05
N GLY A 36 20.28 -10.84 16.44
CA GLY A 36 20.83 -9.83 15.52
C GLY A 36 19.81 -8.84 14.97
N ARG A 37 18.58 -8.84 15.49
CA ARG A 37 17.52 -7.88 15.13
C ARG A 37 17.24 -6.94 16.29
N GLU A 38 16.70 -5.77 15.97
CA GLU A 38 16.13 -4.89 16.99
C GLU A 38 14.90 -5.55 17.63
N LEU A 39 14.85 -5.56 18.95
CA LEU A 39 13.79 -6.16 19.75
C LEU A 39 13.17 -5.14 20.69
N TRP A 40 11.87 -5.27 20.87
CA TRP A 40 11.12 -4.55 21.89
C TRP A 40 10.89 -5.50 23.06
N LEU A 41 11.50 -5.17 24.20
CA LEU A 41 11.55 -6.01 25.39
C LEU A 41 10.84 -5.37 26.56
N THR A 42 10.16 -6.22 27.34
CA THR A 42 9.82 -5.93 28.74
C THR A 42 10.79 -6.73 29.61
N ALA A 43 11.62 -6.04 30.38
CA ALA A 43 12.59 -6.66 31.26
C ALA A 43 12.82 -5.84 32.53
N ARG A 44 13.32 -6.49 33.58
CA ARG A 44 13.72 -5.86 34.85
C ARG A 44 15.07 -6.39 35.33
N PRO A 45 15.84 -5.63 36.13
CA PRO A 45 17.06 -6.14 36.75
C PRO A 45 16.79 -7.43 37.51
N ALA A 46 17.63 -8.45 37.31
CA ALA A 46 17.57 -9.66 38.10
C ALA A 46 18.01 -9.34 39.54
N ALA A 47 17.25 -9.83 40.53
CA ALA A 47 17.67 -9.71 41.93
C ALA A 47 19.01 -10.44 42.11
N PRO A 48 19.92 -9.91 42.95
CA PRO A 48 21.15 -10.62 43.27
C PRO A 48 20.80 -12.00 43.86
N PRO A 49 21.55 -13.06 43.51
CA PRO A 49 21.30 -14.38 44.08
C PRO A 49 21.42 -14.31 45.61
N PRO A 50 20.59 -15.05 46.36
CA PRO A 50 20.72 -15.11 47.82
C PRO A 50 22.12 -15.62 48.18
N THR A 51 22.86 -14.84 48.96
CA THR A 51 24.23 -15.13 49.40
C THR A 51 24.24 -16.28 50.42
N ARG A 52 24.12 -17.51 49.94
CA ARG A 52 24.43 -18.72 50.71
C ARG A 52 25.58 -19.47 50.03
N ARG A 53 26.80 -18.94 50.09
CA ARG A 53 28.01 -19.73 49.85
C ARG A 53 29.13 -19.34 50.85
N PRO A 54 29.91 -20.33 51.32
CA PRO A 54 31.02 -20.10 52.23
C PRO A 54 32.17 -19.37 51.51
N ALA A 55 33.02 -18.72 52.31
CA ALA A 55 34.11 -17.83 51.91
C ALA A 55 35.02 -18.44 50.84
N GLY A 56 34.82 -18.02 49.60
CA GLY A 56 35.76 -18.17 48.49
C GLY A 56 35.85 -16.84 47.76
N PRO A 57 36.90 -16.62 46.93
CA PRO A 57 37.04 -15.39 46.17
C PRO A 57 35.77 -15.17 45.30
N PRO A 58 35.26 -13.92 45.22
CA PRO A 58 34.09 -13.64 44.41
C PRO A 58 34.41 -14.00 42.95
N PRO A 59 33.50 -14.69 42.24
CA PRO A 59 33.68 -14.91 40.82
C PRO A 59 33.78 -13.55 40.11
N ALA A 60 34.52 -13.51 39.00
CA ALA A 60 34.57 -12.33 38.14
C ALA A 60 33.14 -11.86 37.85
N ALA A 61 32.86 -10.59 38.10
CA ALA A 61 31.53 -10.03 37.94
C ALA A 61 31.16 -10.06 36.46
N GLY A 62 30.36 -11.05 36.06
CA GLY A 62 29.75 -11.09 34.74
C GLY A 62 28.76 -9.93 34.55
N PRO A 63 28.31 -9.69 33.31
CA PRO A 63 27.36 -8.61 33.03
C PRO A 63 26.07 -8.78 33.84
N PRO A 64 25.46 -7.67 34.31
CA PRO A 64 24.24 -7.72 35.10
C PRO A 64 23.10 -8.40 34.32
N GLY A 65 22.34 -9.26 34.99
CA GLY A 65 21.24 -9.99 34.38
C GLY A 65 19.97 -9.16 34.25
N LEU A 66 19.28 -9.29 33.12
CA LEU A 66 17.93 -8.79 32.91
C LEU A 66 16.94 -9.95 32.82
N LEU A 67 15.93 -9.95 33.68
CA LEU A 67 14.80 -10.88 33.58
C LEU A 67 13.85 -10.37 32.49
N VAL A 68 13.89 -11.00 31.32
CA VAL A 68 13.01 -10.75 30.18
C VAL A 68 11.70 -11.48 30.39
N THR A 69 10.59 -10.74 30.36
CA THR A 69 9.24 -11.30 30.49
C THR A 69 8.48 -11.31 29.16
N ARG A 70 8.85 -10.44 28.21
CA ARG A 70 8.23 -10.38 26.87
C ARG A 70 9.23 -9.94 25.80
N VAL A 71 9.14 -10.57 24.64
CA VAL A 71 9.89 -10.22 23.42
C VAL A 71 8.89 -9.97 22.29
N GLN A 72 9.03 -8.86 21.59
CA GLN A 72 8.23 -8.55 20.39
C GLN A 72 9.15 -8.11 19.24
N PRO A 73 8.82 -8.50 17.98
CA PRO A 73 9.43 -7.89 16.81
C PRO A 73 9.08 -6.39 16.78
N PRO A 74 9.87 -5.57 16.07
CA PRO A 74 9.53 -4.16 15.91
C PRO A 74 8.16 -4.04 15.24
N PRO A 75 7.36 -3.02 15.59
CA PRO A 75 6.10 -2.77 14.90
C PRO A 75 6.37 -2.60 13.40
N GLN A 76 5.66 -3.37 12.56
CA GLN A 76 5.77 -3.18 11.12
C GLN A 76 5.18 -1.81 10.75
N PRO A 77 5.84 -1.05 9.86
CA PRO A 77 5.20 0.13 9.29
C PRO A 77 3.89 -0.29 8.62
N ALA A 78 2.83 0.48 8.82
CA ALA A 78 1.56 0.24 8.16
C ALA A 78 1.78 0.20 6.63
N PRO A 79 1.09 -0.68 5.88
CA PRO A 79 1.17 -0.66 4.43
C PRO A 79 0.76 0.73 3.92
N PRO A 80 1.44 1.27 2.89
CA PRO A 80 1.08 2.55 2.31
C PRO A 80 -0.39 2.49 1.87
N ARG A 81 -1.20 3.40 2.41
CA ARG A 81 -2.61 3.53 2.04
C ARG A 81 -2.72 4.57 0.94
N PHE A 82 -3.50 4.26 -0.09
CA PHE A 82 -3.91 5.29 -1.03
C PHE A 82 -4.81 6.28 -0.29
N GLU A 83 -4.27 7.45 0.03
CA GLU A 83 -5.05 8.56 0.55
C GLU A 83 -5.54 9.40 -0.64
N PRO A 84 -6.86 9.42 -0.93
CA PRO A 84 -7.37 10.40 -1.88
C PRO A 84 -7.06 11.79 -1.32
N LEU A 85 -6.30 12.59 -2.07
CA LEU A 85 -6.07 13.99 -1.71
C LEU A 85 -7.41 14.75 -1.64
N PRO A 86 -7.42 15.92 -0.95
CA PRO A 86 -8.63 16.73 -0.81
C PRO A 86 -9.33 16.99 -2.14
N PRO A 87 -10.66 17.17 -2.14
CA PRO A 87 -11.41 17.54 -3.33
C PRO A 87 -10.74 18.73 -4.04
N ARG A 88 -10.70 18.70 -5.39
CA ARG A 88 -10.22 19.78 -6.30
C ARG A 88 -8.71 19.84 -6.62
N THR A 89 -7.87 18.88 -6.23
CA THR A 89 -6.43 18.97 -6.56
C THR A 89 -6.07 18.59 -8.01
N TYR A 90 -6.94 17.87 -8.75
CA TYR A 90 -6.56 17.26 -10.03
C TYR A 90 -7.37 17.74 -11.23
N ALA A 91 -8.60 18.20 -10.99
CA ALA A 91 -9.37 19.02 -11.93
C ALA A 91 -10.43 19.79 -11.14
N ALA A 92 -10.59 21.09 -11.44
CA ALA A 92 -11.66 21.93 -10.89
C ALA A 92 -13.03 21.61 -11.51
N THR A 93 -13.32 20.33 -11.77
CA THR A 93 -14.51 19.90 -12.52
C THR A 93 -15.50 19.18 -11.62
N ASP A 94 -16.73 19.66 -11.56
CA ASP A 94 -17.88 18.94 -10.95
C ASP A 94 -18.50 17.95 -11.93
N ARG A 95 -17.66 17.31 -12.75
CA ARG A 95 -18.13 16.40 -13.80
C ARG A 95 -18.87 15.21 -13.18
N ARG A 96 -19.99 14.87 -13.80
CA ARG A 96 -20.91 13.80 -13.39
C ARG A 96 -21.27 12.94 -14.58
N ILE A 97 -21.46 11.65 -14.32
CA ILE A 97 -22.12 10.73 -15.24
C ILE A 97 -23.61 11.07 -15.25
N PRO A 98 -24.24 11.26 -16.42
CA PRO A 98 -25.67 11.52 -16.51
C PRO A 98 -26.49 10.43 -15.83
N GLU A 99 -27.54 10.83 -15.10
CA GLU A 99 -28.36 9.88 -14.33
C GLU A 99 -28.99 8.79 -15.19
N SER A 100 -29.33 9.12 -16.44
CA SER A 100 -29.89 8.20 -17.44
C SER A 100 -28.92 7.08 -17.85
N GLU A 101 -27.62 7.28 -17.65
CA GLU A 101 -26.57 6.29 -17.98
C GLU A 101 -26.25 5.38 -16.80
N LEU A 102 -26.58 5.80 -15.57
CA LEU A 102 -26.35 5.05 -14.33
C LEU A 102 -27.37 3.93 -14.15
N ARG A 103 -27.29 2.91 -15.01
CA ARG A 103 -28.15 1.73 -14.98
C ARG A 103 -27.38 0.44 -14.70
N PRO A 104 -28.03 -0.62 -14.18
CA PRO A 104 -27.36 -1.87 -13.89
C PRO A 104 -26.65 -2.47 -15.11
N GLY A 105 -25.40 -2.90 -14.92
CA GLY A 105 -24.56 -3.46 -15.98
C GLY A 105 -24.09 -2.47 -17.04
N ALA A 106 -24.31 -1.16 -16.86
CA ALA A 106 -23.89 -0.15 -17.84
C ALA A 106 -22.36 -0.13 -18.04
N GLN A 107 -21.96 0.12 -19.27
CA GLN A 107 -20.58 0.42 -19.66
C GLN A 107 -20.59 1.81 -20.28
N ILE A 108 -19.96 2.75 -19.59
CA ILE A 108 -20.07 4.17 -19.86
C ILE A 108 -18.69 4.67 -20.24
N GLU A 109 -18.55 5.17 -21.47
CA GLU A 109 -17.30 5.72 -21.97
C GLU A 109 -17.33 7.25 -21.87
N ILE A 110 -16.29 7.83 -21.25
CA ILE A 110 -16.20 9.24 -20.92
C ILE A 110 -14.90 9.78 -21.52
N GLU A 111 -15.00 10.83 -22.34
CA GLU A 111 -13.84 11.57 -22.81
C GLU A 111 -13.42 12.61 -21.78
N LEU A 112 -12.15 12.65 -21.41
CA LEU A 112 -11.56 13.50 -20.37
C LEU A 112 -10.57 14.49 -20.99
N PRO A 113 -11.01 15.45 -21.84
CA PRO A 113 -10.12 16.43 -22.47
C PRO A 113 -9.33 17.28 -21.45
N GLU A 114 -9.89 17.50 -20.27
CA GLU A 114 -9.25 18.17 -19.13
C GLU A 114 -8.01 17.44 -18.63
N LEU A 115 -7.90 16.13 -18.90
CA LEU A 115 -6.73 15.34 -18.53
C LEU A 115 -5.67 15.24 -19.62
N GLY A 116 -5.92 15.79 -20.82
CA GLY A 116 -4.98 15.79 -21.93
C GLY A 116 -5.40 14.87 -23.08
N ARG A 117 -4.42 14.45 -23.88
CA ARG A 117 -4.63 13.64 -25.10
C ARG A 117 -4.22 12.19 -24.87
N SER A 118 -4.96 11.25 -25.44
CA SER A 118 -4.76 9.81 -25.25
C SER A 118 -3.49 9.32 -25.94
N ALA A 119 -2.62 8.65 -25.18
CA ALA A 119 -1.45 7.94 -25.70
C ALA A 119 -1.83 6.82 -26.67
N ALA A 120 -2.96 6.12 -26.44
CA ALA A 120 -3.46 5.08 -27.34
C ALA A 120 -3.83 5.63 -28.73
N SER A 121 -4.30 6.89 -28.78
CA SER A 121 -4.57 7.62 -30.02
C SER A 121 -3.38 8.40 -30.57
N ARG A 122 -2.17 8.23 -30.01
CA ARG A 122 -0.98 9.02 -30.36
C ARG A 122 -1.20 10.54 -30.27
N GLY A 123 -2.02 10.97 -29.32
CA GLY A 123 -2.30 12.39 -29.09
C GLY A 123 -3.49 12.96 -29.88
N GLU A 124 -4.14 12.20 -30.75
CA GLU A 124 -5.21 12.70 -31.61
C GLU A 124 -6.55 12.91 -30.85
N GLN A 125 -6.88 12.00 -29.94
CA GLN A 125 -8.14 12.00 -29.20
C GLN A 125 -7.93 12.41 -27.74
N PRO A 126 -8.97 12.93 -27.05
CA PRO A 126 -8.93 13.08 -25.60
C PRO A 126 -8.65 11.75 -24.89
N ILE A 127 -8.12 11.81 -23.67
CA ILE A 127 -8.06 10.62 -22.80
C ILE A 127 -9.47 10.04 -22.64
N ARG A 128 -9.61 8.73 -22.78
CA ARG A 128 -10.88 8.04 -22.55
C ARG A 128 -10.85 7.26 -21.26
N MET A 129 -12.00 7.22 -20.59
CA MET A 129 -12.25 6.40 -19.41
C MET A 129 -13.48 5.54 -19.67
N LEU A 130 -13.45 4.31 -19.14
CA LEU A 130 -14.58 3.41 -19.07
C LEU A 130 -14.98 3.28 -17.61
N VAL A 131 -16.27 3.42 -17.34
CA VAL A 131 -16.90 3.02 -16.07
C VAL A 131 -17.87 1.88 -16.37
N ALA A 132 -17.63 0.71 -15.79
CA ALA A 132 -18.49 -0.45 -15.92
C ALA A 132 -19.16 -0.77 -14.58
N LEU A 133 -20.45 -0.51 -14.50
CA LEU A 133 -21.28 -0.74 -13.32
C LEU A 133 -21.61 -2.23 -13.16
N PRO A 134 -21.75 -2.75 -11.93
CA PRO A 134 -22.18 -4.13 -11.71
C PRO A 134 -23.64 -4.35 -12.13
N ARG A 135 -24.03 -5.60 -12.39
CA ARG A 135 -25.39 -5.95 -12.84
C ARG A 135 -26.47 -5.74 -11.78
N ASN A 136 -26.10 -5.68 -10.51
CA ASN A 136 -26.97 -5.33 -9.40
C ASN A 136 -26.79 -3.87 -8.94
N TYR A 137 -26.16 -3.02 -9.75
CA TYR A 137 -25.93 -1.62 -9.40
C TYR A 137 -27.21 -0.94 -8.93
N ARG A 138 -27.08 -0.21 -7.83
CA ARG A 138 -28.10 0.64 -7.23
C ARG A 138 -27.41 1.91 -6.78
N ARG A 139 -28.01 3.05 -7.09
CA ARG A 139 -27.40 4.37 -6.86
C ARG A 139 -27.17 4.66 -5.38
N GLU A 140 -28.04 4.14 -4.53
CA GLU A 140 -28.07 4.37 -3.09
C GLU A 140 -27.11 3.44 -2.32
N THR A 141 -26.61 2.39 -2.98
CA THR A 141 -25.68 1.40 -2.43
C THR A 141 -24.25 1.82 -2.72
N ALA A 142 -23.38 1.78 -1.71
CA ALA A 142 -21.96 1.99 -1.90
C ALA A 142 -21.35 0.74 -2.54
N HIS A 143 -20.73 0.89 -3.72
CA HIS A 143 -20.04 -0.21 -4.41
C HIS A 143 -18.52 -0.06 -4.31
N PRO A 144 -17.78 -1.14 -4.04
CA PRO A 144 -16.33 -1.18 -4.22
C PRO A 144 -15.90 -0.76 -5.62
N VAL A 145 -14.69 -0.20 -5.74
CA VAL A 145 -14.15 0.29 -7.01
C VAL A 145 -12.79 -0.34 -7.29
N ILE A 146 -12.61 -0.86 -8.51
CA ILE A 146 -11.29 -1.20 -9.07
C ILE A 146 -10.97 -0.19 -10.17
N VAL A 147 -9.88 0.56 -10.01
CA VAL A 147 -9.30 1.37 -11.09
C VAL A 147 -8.14 0.58 -11.70
N HIS A 148 -8.29 0.19 -12.97
CA HIS A 148 -7.33 -0.62 -13.69
C HIS A 148 -6.60 0.16 -14.78
N PHE A 149 -5.28 0.13 -14.71
CA PHE A 149 -4.36 0.66 -15.71
C PHE A 149 -3.83 -0.46 -16.61
N HIS A 150 -4.13 -0.37 -17.91
CA HIS A 150 -3.73 -1.40 -18.87
C HIS A 150 -2.27 -1.26 -19.31
N GLY A 151 -1.69 -2.32 -19.86
CA GLY A 151 -0.33 -2.30 -20.39
C GLY A 151 -0.18 -1.46 -21.67
N GLY A 152 1.06 -1.24 -22.10
CA GLY A 152 1.40 -0.45 -23.28
C GLY A 152 0.94 1.01 -23.15
N LEU A 153 0.20 1.47 -24.16
CA LEU A 153 -0.31 2.83 -24.31
C LEU A 153 -1.66 3.07 -23.59
N GLY A 154 -2.17 2.08 -22.86
CA GLY A 154 -3.44 2.15 -22.16
C GLY A 154 -4.54 1.38 -22.87
N GLY A 155 -5.79 1.65 -22.47
CA GLY A 155 -6.96 0.97 -23.01
C GLY A 155 -8.06 0.83 -21.95
N PRO A 156 -9.13 1.64 -22.01
CA PRO A 156 -10.12 1.71 -20.93
C PRO A 156 -10.84 0.38 -20.71
N ARG A 157 -11.05 -0.39 -21.80
CA ARG A 157 -11.68 -1.71 -21.76
C ARG A 157 -10.82 -2.79 -21.11
N GLY A 158 -9.53 -2.53 -20.84
CA GLY A 158 -8.67 -3.44 -20.07
C GLY A 158 -9.26 -3.77 -18.70
N ALA A 159 -10.00 -2.84 -18.08
CA ALA A 159 -10.64 -3.03 -16.78
C ALA A 159 -11.67 -4.17 -16.78
N LEU A 160 -12.32 -4.45 -17.91
CA LEU A 160 -13.32 -5.51 -18.02
C LEU A 160 -12.75 -6.92 -17.78
N ARG A 161 -11.42 -7.08 -17.88
CA ARG A 161 -10.72 -8.34 -17.54
C ARG A 161 -10.89 -8.76 -16.07
N TRP A 162 -11.26 -7.83 -15.19
CA TRP A 162 -11.58 -8.13 -13.79
C TRP A 162 -12.94 -8.77 -13.61
N ARG A 163 -13.87 -8.59 -14.56
CA ARG A 163 -15.27 -9.04 -14.42
C ARG A 163 -15.40 -10.54 -14.17
N PRO A 164 -14.64 -11.44 -14.82
CA PRO A 164 -14.64 -12.88 -14.48
C PRO A 164 -14.06 -13.22 -13.10
N ILE A 165 -13.23 -12.34 -12.52
CA ILE A 165 -12.54 -12.58 -11.25
C ILE A 165 -13.41 -12.13 -10.07
N VAL A 166 -14.00 -10.93 -10.17
CA VAL A 166 -14.80 -10.33 -9.07
C VAL A 166 -16.30 -10.63 -9.17
N GLY A 167 -16.71 -11.27 -10.27
CA GLY A 167 -18.10 -11.57 -10.57
C GLY A 167 -18.89 -10.36 -11.13
N PRO A 168 -20.12 -10.61 -11.61
CA PRO A 168 -20.94 -9.59 -12.26
C PRO A 168 -21.58 -8.56 -11.34
N ASP A 169 -21.67 -8.83 -10.03
CA ASP A 169 -22.61 -8.15 -9.11
C ASP A 169 -21.95 -7.35 -7.99
N ASN A 170 -20.64 -7.10 -8.01
CA ASN A 170 -20.00 -6.59 -6.78
C ASN A 170 -19.25 -5.27 -6.95
N VAL A 171 -18.65 -5.03 -8.12
CA VAL A 171 -17.60 -4.01 -8.23
C VAL A 171 -17.83 -3.12 -9.45
N ILE A 172 -17.68 -1.81 -9.23
CA ILE A 172 -17.52 -0.82 -10.30
C ILE A 172 -16.09 -0.94 -10.84
N LEU A 173 -15.97 -1.22 -12.13
CA LEU A 173 -14.68 -1.31 -12.80
C LEU A 173 -14.43 -0.01 -13.55
N VAL A 174 -13.25 0.56 -13.36
CA VAL A 174 -12.79 1.75 -14.07
C VAL A 174 -11.54 1.40 -14.84
N GLY A 175 -11.45 1.82 -16.10
CA GLY A 175 -10.19 1.81 -16.85
C GLY A 175 -10.03 3.11 -17.61
N ALA A 176 -8.79 3.49 -17.90
CA ALA A 176 -8.50 4.73 -18.63
C ALA A 176 -7.29 4.59 -19.57
N ASP A 177 -7.23 5.50 -20.54
CA ASP A 177 -6.02 5.79 -21.30
C ASP A 177 -5.02 6.61 -20.48
N TYR A 178 -3.79 6.71 -20.98
CA TYR A 178 -2.76 7.59 -20.43
C TYR A 178 -2.63 8.90 -21.21
N ASP A 179 -2.04 9.91 -20.58
CA ASP A 179 -1.70 11.18 -21.24
C ASP A 179 -0.47 11.02 -22.15
N HIS A 180 -0.65 11.30 -23.44
CA HIS A 180 0.39 11.24 -24.46
C HIS A 180 1.55 12.19 -24.17
N HIS A 181 1.28 13.48 -23.96
CA HIS A 181 2.33 14.49 -23.82
C HIS A 181 3.10 14.34 -22.52
N GLU A 182 2.43 13.92 -21.45
CA GLU A 182 3.08 13.61 -20.18
C GLU A 182 4.06 12.43 -20.33
N ASN A 183 3.62 11.35 -21.00
CA ASN A 183 4.46 10.18 -21.22
C ASN A 183 5.56 10.42 -22.27
N GLU A 184 5.34 11.31 -23.25
CA GLU A 184 6.35 11.80 -24.18
C GLU A 184 7.46 12.56 -23.45
N ARG A 185 7.08 13.54 -22.62
CA ARG A 185 8.03 14.35 -21.83
C ARG A 185 8.90 13.51 -20.90
N ARG A 186 8.38 12.37 -20.44
CA ARG A 186 9.09 11.41 -19.58
C ARG A 186 9.93 10.38 -20.37
N GLY A 187 9.91 10.44 -21.70
CA GLY A 187 10.67 9.52 -22.55
C GLY A 187 10.11 8.09 -22.54
N LEU A 188 8.82 7.90 -22.25
CA LEU A 188 8.22 6.58 -22.06
C LEU A 188 7.61 6.02 -23.35
N LEU A 189 7.05 6.89 -24.20
CA LEU A 189 6.45 6.45 -25.46
C LEU A 189 7.41 5.68 -26.39
N PRO A 190 8.70 6.08 -26.57
CA PRO A 190 9.64 5.32 -27.39
C PRO A 190 9.93 3.91 -26.85
N LEU A 191 9.72 3.69 -25.54
CA LEU A 191 9.87 2.39 -24.88
C LEU A 191 8.58 1.55 -24.95
N GLY A 192 7.53 2.05 -25.60
CA GLY A 192 6.23 1.39 -25.68
C GLY A 192 5.52 1.29 -24.33
N THR A 193 5.85 2.16 -23.38
CA THR A 193 5.31 2.15 -22.01
C THR A 193 4.66 3.49 -21.67
N CYS A 194 3.62 3.44 -20.85
CA CYS A 194 2.94 4.62 -20.32
C CYS A 194 2.57 4.39 -18.87
N ARG A 195 2.39 5.48 -18.12
CA ARG A 195 1.89 5.44 -16.75
C ARG A 195 1.04 6.67 -16.42
N ASP A 196 0.17 6.53 -15.43
CA ASP A 196 -0.55 7.65 -14.79
C ASP A 196 0.36 8.25 -13.71
N GLN A 197 0.84 9.47 -13.91
CA GLN A 197 1.76 10.12 -12.98
C GLN A 197 0.99 10.80 -11.84
N GLY A 198 1.43 10.60 -10.61
CA GLY A 198 0.77 11.14 -9.41
C GLY A 198 -0.64 10.58 -9.17
N SER A 199 -1.01 9.46 -9.80
CA SER A 199 -2.36 8.91 -9.84
C SER A 199 -3.42 9.93 -10.28
N ARG A 200 -3.07 10.88 -11.16
CA ARG A 200 -3.96 11.98 -11.56
C ARG A 200 -5.24 11.46 -12.21
N ILE A 201 -5.11 10.50 -13.12
CA ILE A 201 -6.25 9.90 -13.84
C ILE A 201 -7.09 9.07 -12.87
N ALA A 202 -6.49 8.25 -12.01
CA ALA A 202 -7.22 7.49 -11.00
C ALA A 202 -8.02 8.40 -10.05
N ARG A 203 -7.40 9.47 -9.55
CA ARG A 203 -8.06 10.42 -8.64
C ARG A 203 -9.21 11.13 -9.31
N HIS A 204 -9.03 11.53 -10.56
CA HIS A 204 -10.10 12.16 -11.33
C HIS A 204 -11.27 11.21 -11.59
N ALA A 205 -10.99 9.94 -11.89
CA ALA A 205 -12.03 8.92 -12.03
C ALA A 205 -12.84 8.74 -10.74
N LEU A 206 -12.17 8.67 -9.58
CA LEU A 206 -12.82 8.57 -8.28
C LEU A 206 -13.66 9.81 -7.95
N GLN A 207 -13.20 11.01 -8.33
CA GLN A 207 -13.97 12.25 -8.19
C GLN A 207 -15.25 12.21 -9.03
N ILE A 208 -15.18 11.83 -10.31
CA ILE A 208 -16.36 11.67 -11.17
C ILE A 208 -17.33 10.66 -10.56
N LEU A 209 -16.84 9.51 -10.11
CA LEU A 209 -17.68 8.50 -9.48
C LEU A 209 -18.35 9.03 -8.20
N GLY A 210 -17.59 9.66 -7.30
CA GLY A 210 -18.13 10.23 -6.06
C GLY A 210 -19.15 11.35 -6.29
N ASN A 211 -19.02 12.09 -7.40
CA ASN A 211 -20.02 13.06 -7.83
C ASN A 211 -21.27 12.42 -8.45
N SER A 212 -21.20 11.18 -8.91
CA SER A 212 -22.26 10.55 -9.71
C SER A 212 -23.05 9.48 -8.95
N THR A 213 -22.37 8.74 -8.07
CA THR A 213 -22.93 7.59 -7.37
C THR A 213 -22.22 7.34 -6.03
N ARG A 214 -22.79 6.47 -5.19
CA ARG A 214 -22.15 6.07 -3.94
C ARG A 214 -21.07 5.02 -4.21
N ILE A 215 -19.85 5.35 -3.83
CA ILE A 215 -18.72 4.41 -3.84
C ILE A 215 -18.36 4.02 -2.42
N ASP A 216 -17.90 2.79 -2.23
CA ASP A 216 -17.31 2.36 -0.97
C ASP A 216 -15.87 2.86 -0.88
N THR A 217 -15.66 3.96 -0.17
CA THR A 217 -14.34 4.56 0.02
C THR A 217 -13.42 3.71 0.90
N GLY A 218 -13.95 2.74 1.64
CA GLY A 218 -13.17 1.74 2.37
C GLY A 218 -12.54 0.67 1.46
N THR A 219 -13.08 0.51 0.24
CA THR A 219 -12.66 -0.54 -0.71
C THR A 219 -12.39 0.04 -2.10
N ILE A 220 -11.28 0.77 -2.21
CA ILE A 220 -10.74 1.25 -3.50
C ILE A 220 -9.47 0.46 -3.81
N ILE A 221 -9.45 -0.21 -4.96
CA ILE A 221 -8.33 -1.03 -5.41
C ILE A 221 -7.73 -0.38 -6.65
N LEU A 222 -6.45 -0.06 -6.60
CA LEU A 222 -5.66 0.29 -7.78
C LEU A 222 -4.99 -0.97 -8.33
N ALA A 223 -5.18 -1.23 -9.61
CA ALA A 223 -4.66 -2.42 -10.28
C ALA A 223 -3.97 -2.05 -11.59
N GLY A 224 -2.93 -2.80 -11.96
CA GLY A 224 -2.18 -2.53 -13.18
C GLY A 224 -1.64 -3.79 -13.83
N TYR A 225 -1.47 -3.77 -15.15
CA TYR A 225 -0.80 -4.82 -15.91
C TYR A 225 0.37 -4.24 -16.71
N SER A 226 1.54 -4.88 -16.64
CA SER A 226 2.76 -4.45 -17.35
C SER A 226 3.07 -2.96 -17.05
N SER A 227 3.11 -2.08 -18.04
CA SER A 227 3.33 -0.64 -17.84
C SER A 227 2.34 -0.01 -16.85
N GLY A 228 1.10 -0.49 -16.82
CA GLY A 228 0.09 -0.03 -15.88
C GLY A 228 0.37 -0.39 -14.42
N ALA A 229 1.21 -1.40 -14.14
CA ALA A 229 1.64 -1.71 -12.78
C ALA A 229 2.48 -0.57 -12.17
N TYR A 230 3.29 0.12 -12.99
CA TYR A 230 4.05 1.30 -12.54
C TYR A 230 3.12 2.47 -12.15
N SER A 231 1.92 2.56 -12.74
CA SER A 231 0.90 3.53 -12.32
C SER A 231 0.34 3.24 -10.92
N VAL A 232 0.57 2.04 -10.39
CA VAL A 232 0.22 1.67 -9.02
C VAL A 232 1.44 1.85 -8.12
N THR A 233 2.56 1.23 -8.45
CA THR A 233 3.73 1.17 -7.55
C THR A 233 4.43 2.50 -7.39
N ASP A 234 4.52 3.30 -8.45
CA ASP A 234 5.30 4.56 -8.41
C ASP A 234 4.53 5.70 -7.74
N ASN A 235 3.24 5.49 -7.47
CA ASN A 235 2.34 6.48 -6.87
C ASN A 235 1.96 6.17 -5.41
N LEU A 236 2.49 5.07 -4.84
CA LEU A 236 2.38 4.74 -3.43
C LEU A 236 3.65 5.24 -2.72
N THR A 237 3.60 6.47 -2.22
CA THR A 237 4.65 7.07 -1.36
C THR A 237 4.34 6.85 0.10
#